data_AF-A0AAE4EEE5-F1
#
_entry.id   AF-A0AAE4EEE5-F1
#
_cell.length_a   1.000
_cell.length_b   1.000
_cell.length_c   1.000
_cell.angle_alpha   90.00
_cell.angle_beta   90.00
_cell.angle_gamma   90.00
#
_symmetry.space_group_name_H-M   'P 1'
#
loop_
_entity.id
_entity.type
_entity.pdbx_description
1 polymer ?
#
loop_
_entity_poly.entity_id
_entity_poly.type
_entity_poly.pdbx_seq_one_letter_code
_entity_poly.pdbx_strand_id
1 'polypeptide(L)'
;MLPISHQQVQQTLRTVCEVIHAAARFTRPTVTPLQDGSPAVSLWINAQVNAVVTTDGHYWYLHEITNDSSTGEQHYRGPIKLAEKQISPQQAGTAAVSYVIDYLTAAVQQTKQALDSILACMEAG
;
A
#
# COMPACT_ATOMS: atom_id res chain seq x y z
N MET A 1 -6.58 15.19 30.16
CA MET A 1 -6.36 15.04 28.70
C MET A 1 -6.95 16.26 28.03
N LEU A 2 -6.14 17.03 27.30
CA LEU A 2 -6.68 18.09 26.44
C LEU A 2 -7.42 17.41 25.28
N PRO A 3 -8.64 17.86 24.92
CA PRO A 3 -9.34 17.30 23.77
C PRO A 3 -8.51 17.58 22.52
N ILE A 4 -8.12 16.51 21.81
CA ILE A 4 -7.49 16.64 20.49
C ILE A 4 -8.53 17.31 19.59
N SER A 5 -8.20 18.47 19.02
CA SER A 5 -9.15 19.17 18.16
C SER A 5 -9.28 18.45 16.82
N HIS A 6 -10.46 18.47 16.20
CA HIS A 6 -10.68 17.89 14.87
C HIS A 6 -9.67 18.39 13.83
N GLN A 7 -9.32 19.69 13.90
CA GLN A 7 -8.31 20.30 13.06
C GLN A 7 -6.92 19.66 13.25
N GLN A 8 -6.54 19.28 14.47
CA GLN A 8 -5.31 18.54 14.73
C GLN A 8 -5.33 17.16 14.09
N VAL A 9 -6.45 16.44 14.16
CA VAL A 9 -6.59 15.10 13.53
C VAL A 9 -6.50 15.20 12.01
N GLN A 10 -7.20 16.15 11.39
CA GLN A 10 -7.13 16.34 9.93
C GLN A 10 -5.72 16.73 9.48
N GLN A 11 -5.02 17.58 10.23
CA GLN A 11 -3.65 17.96 9.93
C GLN A 11 -2.70 16.77 10.05
N THR A 12 -2.86 15.93 11.07
CA THR A 12 -2.08 14.69 11.23
C THR A 12 -2.32 13.73 10.05
N LEU A 13 -3.57 13.50 9.64
CA LEU A 13 -3.88 12.64 8.49
C LEU A 13 -3.25 13.18 7.18
N ARG A 14 -3.23 14.50 6.99
CA ARG A 14 -2.53 15.13 5.86
C ARG A 14 -1.03 14.88 5.92
N THR A 15 -0.39 15.13 7.06
CA THR A 15 1.05 14.88 7.24
C THR A 15 1.39 13.41 7.00
N VAL A 16 0.55 12.48 7.45
CA VAL A 16 0.75 11.04 7.19
C VAL A 16 0.72 10.74 5.70
N CYS A 17 -0.25 11.27 4.95
CA CYS A 17 -0.25 11.17 3.48
C CYS A 17 1.04 11.72 2.86
N GLU A 18 1.48 12.91 3.25
CA GLU A 18 2.71 13.52 2.72
C GLU A 18 3.96 12.67 3.00
N VAL A 19 4.06 12.10 4.21
CA VAL A 19 5.16 11.19 4.59
C VAL A 19 5.12 9.91 3.76
N ILE A 20 3.95 9.32 3.51
CA ILE A 20 3.79 8.13 2.65
C ILE A 20 4.32 8.43 1.24
N HIS A 21 3.91 9.56 0.65
CA HIS A 21 4.36 9.97 -0.68
C HIS A 21 5.86 10.27 -0.71
N ALA A 22 6.42 10.85 0.35
CA ALA A 22 7.86 11.11 0.45
C ALA A 22 8.66 9.82 0.56
N ALA A 23 8.26 8.89 1.43
CA ALA A 23 8.93 7.60 1.64
C ALA A 23 9.00 6.77 0.36
N ALA A 24 7.92 6.80 -0.42
CA ALA A 24 7.87 6.14 -1.72
C ALA A 24 8.91 6.63 -2.73
N ARG A 25 9.19 7.93 -2.77
CA ARG A 25 10.21 8.50 -3.68
C ARG A 25 11.61 7.94 -3.41
N PHE A 26 11.86 7.50 -2.18
CA PHE A 26 13.14 6.92 -1.77
C PHE A 26 13.12 5.39 -1.74
N THR A 27 11.96 4.77 -1.94
CA THR A 27 11.83 3.31 -1.96
C THR A 27 12.39 2.79 -3.29
N ARG A 28 13.54 2.13 -3.22
CA ARG A 28 14.07 1.37 -4.36
C ARG A 28 13.56 -0.07 -4.24
N PRO A 29 12.76 -0.55 -5.20
CA PRO A 29 12.28 -1.92 -5.15
C PRO A 29 13.46 -2.89 -5.24
N THR A 30 13.57 -3.81 -4.30
CA THR A 30 14.57 -4.88 -4.35
C THR A 30 14.04 -5.99 -5.25
N VAL A 31 14.77 -6.28 -6.33
CA VAL A 31 14.45 -7.40 -7.22
C VAL A 31 15.14 -8.65 -6.67
N THR A 32 14.37 -9.67 -6.32
CA THR A 32 14.85 -10.97 -5.87
C THR A 32 14.27 -12.05 -6.79
N PRO A 33 15.09 -12.83 -7.49
CA PRO A 33 14.58 -13.91 -8.32
C PRO A 33 13.91 -15.01 -7.48
N LEU A 34 12.80 -15.55 -7.97
CA LEU A 34 12.13 -16.74 -7.42
C LEU A 34 12.93 -18.01 -7.72
N GLN A 35 12.53 -19.14 -7.12
CA GLN A 35 13.21 -20.43 -7.29
C GLN A 35 13.22 -20.92 -8.75
N ASP A 36 12.24 -20.52 -9.55
CA ASP A 36 12.17 -20.81 -10.99
C ASP A 36 12.99 -19.82 -11.85
N GLY A 37 13.69 -18.87 -11.21
CA GLY A 37 14.49 -17.84 -11.87
C GLY A 37 13.68 -16.63 -12.36
N SER A 38 12.36 -16.61 -12.16
CA SER A 38 11.55 -15.46 -12.53
C SER A 38 11.86 -14.26 -11.61
N PRO A 39 11.99 -13.04 -12.16
CA PRO A 39 12.22 -11.86 -11.34
C PRO A 39 10.99 -11.57 -10.48
N ALA A 40 11.16 -11.53 -9.16
CA ALA A 40 10.16 -11.01 -8.25
C ALA A 40 10.63 -9.72 -7.60
N VAL A 41 9.68 -8.84 -7.30
CA VAL A 41 9.94 -7.63 -6.51
C VAL A 41 9.16 -7.75 -5.22
N SER A 42 9.87 -7.79 -4.10
CA SER A 42 9.24 -7.84 -2.78
C SER A 42 9.17 -6.45 -2.17
N LEU A 43 7.99 -6.08 -1.70
CA LEU A 43 7.67 -4.78 -1.12
C LEU A 43 6.95 -4.99 0.21
N TRP A 44 7.66 -4.79 1.31
CA TRP A 44 7.05 -4.82 2.63
C TRP A 44 6.19 -3.56 2.83
N ILE A 45 4.88 -3.75 2.95
CA ILE A 45 3.92 -2.66 3.20
C ILE A 45 3.88 -2.36 4.70
N ASN A 46 3.86 -3.41 5.53
CA ASN A 46 4.03 -3.33 6.98
C ASN A 46 4.59 -4.66 7.52
N ALA A 47 4.66 -4.82 8.86
CA ALA A 47 5.21 -6.03 9.48
C ALA A 47 4.46 -7.33 9.14
N GLN A 48 3.19 -7.24 8.74
CA GLN A 48 2.32 -8.37 8.43
C GLN A 48 2.05 -8.52 6.93
N VAL A 49 2.19 -7.45 6.15
CA VAL A 49 1.80 -7.41 4.74
C VAL A 49 3.02 -7.23 3.85
N ASN A 50 3.22 -8.18 2.94
CA ASN A 50 4.24 -8.14 1.89
C ASN A 50 3.56 -8.19 0.52
N ALA A 51 4.01 -7.37 -0.41
CA ALA A 51 3.55 -7.38 -1.79
C ALA A 51 4.64 -7.97 -2.69
N VAL A 52 4.27 -8.92 -3.55
CA VAL A 52 5.18 -9.61 -4.46
C VAL A 52 4.74 -9.33 -5.89
N VAL A 53 5.67 -8.82 -6.70
CA VAL A 53 5.47 -8.65 -8.14
C VAL A 53 5.93 -9.90 -8.86
N THR A 54 5.10 -10.48 -9.72
CA THR A 54 5.40 -11.65 -10.55
C THR A 54 5.02 -11.38 -12.00
N THR A 55 5.41 -12.28 -12.92
CA THR A 55 5.00 -12.20 -14.34
C THR A 55 4.51 -13.55 -14.85
N ASP A 56 3.45 -13.53 -15.68
CA ASP A 56 2.94 -14.72 -16.40
C ASP A 56 3.53 -14.87 -17.81
N GLY A 57 4.50 -14.02 -18.17
CA GLY A 57 5.07 -13.95 -19.51
C GLY A 57 4.44 -12.89 -20.44
N HIS A 58 3.30 -12.31 -20.08
CA HIS A 58 2.62 -11.25 -20.84
C HIS A 58 2.47 -9.97 -20.04
N TYR A 59 2.17 -10.09 -18.74
CA TYR A 59 1.96 -8.97 -17.83
C TYR A 59 2.74 -9.15 -16.53
N TRP A 60 2.88 -8.03 -15.83
CA TRP A 60 3.34 -7.95 -14.45
C TRP A 60 2.13 -7.86 -13.53
N TYR A 61 2.15 -8.63 -12.44
CA TYR A 61 1.08 -8.68 -11.45
C TYR A 61 1.62 -8.43 -10.06
N LEU A 62 0.82 -7.77 -9.23
CA LEU A 62 1.04 -7.66 -7.79
C LEU A 62 0.18 -8.69 -7.05
N HIS A 63 0.80 -9.38 -6.11
CA HIS A 63 0.15 -10.25 -5.14
C HIS A 63 0.41 -9.69 -3.74
N GLU A 64 -0.64 -9.41 -3.00
CA GLU A 64 -0.54 -9.05 -1.57
C GLU A 64 -0.59 -10.33 -0.74
N ILE A 65 0.33 -10.47 0.19
CA ILE A 65 0.43 -11.58 1.14
C ILE A 65 0.32 -10.97 2.54
N THR A 66 -0.74 -11.31 3.26
CA THR A 66 -0.93 -10.93 4.66
C THR A 66 -0.64 -12.13 5.54
N ASN A 67 0.30 -11.99 6.45
CA ASN A 67 0.61 -12.97 7.48
C ASN A 67 -0.22 -12.65 8.72
N ASP A 68 -1.13 -13.55 9.08
CA ASP A 68 -1.82 -13.49 10.37
C ASP A 68 -0.85 -13.97 11.46
N SER A 69 -0.39 -13.04 12.30
CA SER A 69 0.54 -13.35 13.39
C SER A 69 -0.06 -14.20 14.51
N SER A 70 -1.39 -14.31 14.58
CA SER A 70 -2.09 -15.09 15.63
C SER A 70 -2.27 -16.56 15.26
N THR A 71 -2.48 -16.84 13.97
CA THR A 71 -2.69 -18.20 13.44
C THR A 71 -1.47 -18.73 12.68
N GLY A 72 -0.59 -17.84 12.22
CA GLY A 72 0.51 -18.16 11.31
C GLY A 72 0.07 -18.35 9.86
N GLU A 73 -1.21 -18.14 9.55
CA GLU A 73 -1.74 -18.32 8.19
C GLU A 73 -1.34 -17.20 7.24
N GLN A 74 -1.18 -17.54 5.96
CA GLN A 74 -0.92 -16.57 4.89
C GLN A 74 -2.17 -16.39 4.04
N HIS A 75 -2.65 -15.15 3.96
CA HIS A 75 -3.77 -14.77 3.10
C HIS A 75 -3.26 -14.05 1.87
N TYR A 76 -3.72 -14.50 0.70
CA TYR A 76 -3.33 -13.94 -0.59
C TYR A 76 -4.45 -13.10 -1.17
N ARG A 77 -4.14 -11.90 -1.65
CA ARG A 77 -5.06 -11.01 -2.37
C ARG A 77 -4.43 -10.58 -3.71
N GLY A 78 -5.19 -10.75 -4.79
CA GLY A 78 -4.71 -10.51 -6.17
C GLY A 78 -5.05 -11.68 -7.10
N PRO A 79 -4.55 -11.68 -8.36
CA PRO A 79 -3.52 -10.78 -8.89
C PRO A 79 -4.05 -9.41 -9.34
N ILE A 80 -3.31 -8.34 -9.08
CA ILE A 80 -3.57 -6.99 -9.62
C ILE A 80 -2.64 -6.76 -10.80
N LYS A 81 -3.20 -6.52 -11.99
CA LYS A 81 -2.44 -6.24 -13.20
C LYS A 81 -1.77 -4.87 -13.11
N LEU A 82 -0.44 -4.83 -13.21
CA LEU A 82 0.35 -3.60 -13.14
C LEU A 82 0.65 -3.01 -14.51
N ALA A 83 1.26 -3.80 -15.40
CA ALA A 83 1.75 -3.35 -16.70
C ALA A 83 2.04 -4.52 -17.64
N GLU A 84 2.27 -4.23 -18.92
CA GLU A 84 2.74 -5.21 -19.90
C GLU A 84 4.21 -5.59 -19.64
N LYS A 85 4.60 -6.83 -19.98
CA LYS A 85 5.96 -7.36 -19.75
C LYS A 85 7.07 -6.56 -20.45
N GLN A 86 6.74 -5.72 -21.42
CA GLN A 86 7.73 -4.92 -22.16
C GLN A 86 8.57 -4.00 -21.27
N ILE A 87 8.15 -3.76 -20.03
CA ILE A 87 8.90 -2.99 -19.03
C ILE A 87 9.83 -3.89 -18.20
N SER A 88 10.93 -3.31 -17.72
CA SER A 88 11.91 -4.02 -16.88
C SER A 88 11.33 -4.40 -15.51
N PRO A 89 11.92 -5.40 -14.80
CA PRO A 89 11.52 -5.73 -13.43
C PRO A 89 11.56 -4.54 -12.47
N GLN A 90 12.53 -3.64 -12.63
CA GLN A 90 12.60 -2.40 -11.86
C GLN A 90 11.41 -1.48 -12.13
N GLN A 91 11.01 -1.32 -13.39
CA GLN A 91 9.84 -0.51 -13.76
C GLN A 91 8.55 -1.14 -13.23
N ALA A 92 8.41 -2.47 -13.30
CA ALA A 92 7.30 -3.19 -12.69
C ALA A 92 7.26 -3.01 -11.16
N GLY A 93 8.42 -3.05 -10.51
CA GLY A 93 8.58 -2.73 -9.09
C GLY A 93 8.16 -1.30 -8.76
N THR A 94 8.53 -0.33 -9.58
CA THR A 94 8.06 1.06 -9.43
C THR A 94 6.55 1.16 -9.57
N ALA A 95 5.94 0.48 -10.55
CA ALA A 95 4.48 0.46 -10.70
C ALA A 95 3.77 -0.16 -9.49
N ALA A 96 4.35 -1.21 -8.89
CA ALA A 96 3.85 -1.79 -7.65
C ALA A 96 3.96 -0.84 -6.46
N VAL A 97 5.07 -0.13 -6.32
CA VAL A 97 5.24 0.92 -5.30
C VAL A 97 4.17 2.00 -5.47
N SER A 98 3.94 2.48 -6.70
CA SER A 98 2.88 3.44 -7.00
C SER A 98 1.50 2.94 -6.58
N TYR A 99 1.15 1.69 -6.92
CA TYR A 99 -0.11 1.09 -6.50
C TYR A 99 -0.27 1.06 -4.98
N VAL A 100 0.78 0.65 -4.24
CA VAL A 100 0.74 0.60 -2.77
C VAL A 100 0.55 1.99 -2.16
N ILE A 101 1.19 3.03 -2.69
CA ILE A 101 1.00 4.41 -2.25
C ILE A 101 -0.45 4.84 -2.44
N ASP A 102 -1.02 4.58 -3.61
CA ASP A 102 -2.38 4.98 -3.94
C ASP A 102 -3.37 4.28 -2.99
N TYR A 103 -3.14 2.99 -2.71
CA TYR A 103 -3.92 2.23 -1.74
C TYR A 103 -3.82 2.83 -0.32
N LEU A 104 -2.61 3.08 0.18
CA LEU A 104 -2.40 3.66 1.51
C LEU A 104 -3.00 5.07 1.62
N THR A 105 -2.87 5.87 0.57
CA THR A 105 -3.43 7.22 0.49
C THR A 105 -4.96 7.15 0.52
N ALA A 106 -5.57 6.24 -0.23
CA ALA A 106 -7.02 6.04 -0.24
C ALA A 106 -7.54 5.63 1.15
N ALA A 107 -6.84 4.74 1.85
CA ALA A 107 -7.20 4.32 3.21
C ALA A 107 -7.17 5.51 4.21
N VAL A 108 -6.17 6.37 4.13
CA VAL A 108 -6.08 7.58 4.97
C VAL A 108 -7.21 8.57 4.62
N GLN A 109 -7.53 8.77 3.34
CA GLN A 109 -8.63 9.64 2.92
C GLN A 109 -10.00 9.11 3.35
N GLN A 110 -10.22 7.80 3.26
CA GLN A 110 -11.46 7.17 3.74
C GLN A 110 -11.63 7.37 5.25
N THR A 111 -10.55 7.25 6.01
CA THR A 111 -10.56 7.50 7.46
C THR A 111 -10.92 8.96 7.78
N LYS A 112 -10.39 9.90 6.99
CA LYS A 112 -10.73 11.32 7.10
C LYS A 112 -12.22 11.56 6.84
N GLN A 113 -12.77 10.99 5.77
CA GLN A 113 -14.20 11.13 5.42
C GLN A 113 -15.13 10.54 6.48
N ALA A 114 -14.77 9.39 7.06
CA ALA A 114 -15.53 8.78 8.14
C ALA A 114 -15.56 9.69 9.38
N LEU A 115 -14.42 10.29 9.73
CA LEU A 115 -14.32 11.24 10.84
C LEU A 115 -15.19 12.49 10.60
N ASP A 116 -15.11 13.06 9.40
CA ASP A 116 -15.91 14.25 9.03
C ASP A 116 -17.42 13.95 9.11
N SER A 117 -17.83 12.74 8.70
CA SER A 117 -19.24 12.31 8.77
C SER A 117 -19.74 12.18 10.21
N ILE A 118 -18.94 11.60 11.11
CA ILE A 118 -19.29 11.45 12.53
C ILE A 118 -19.49 12.82 13.18
N LEU A 119 -18.63 13.78 12.86
CA LEU A 119 -18.70 15.14 13.42
C LEU A 119 -19.91 15.90 12.90
N ALA A 120 -20.22 15.80 11.61
CA ALA A 120 -21.44 16.39 11.05
C ALA A 120 -22.70 15.84 11.73
N CYS A 121 -22.73 14.53 12.08
CA CYS A 121 -23.82 13.95 12.86
C CYS A 121 -23.90 14.48 14.29
N MET A 122 -22.76 14.75 14.94
CA MET A 122 -22.71 15.31 16.30
C MET A 122 -23.13 16.78 16.37
N GLU A 123 -22.93 17.55 15.31
CA GLU A 123 -23.34 18.97 15.24
C GLU A 123 -24.82 19.14 14.88
N ALA A 124 -25.46 18.11 14.32
CA ALA A 124 -26.85 18.13 13.89
C ALA A 124 -27.87 17.64 14.93
N GLY A 125 -27.42 17.10 16.07
CA GLY A 125 -28.25 16.59 17.17
C GLY A 125 -28.08 17.40 18.45
#